data_AF-A0A2G4R746-F1
#
_entry.id   AF-A0A2G4R746-F1
#
_cell.length_a   1.000
_cell.length_b   1.000
_cell.length_c   1.000
_cell.angle_alpha   90.00
_cell.angle_beta   90.00
_cell.angle_gamma   90.00
#
_symmetry.space_group_name_H-M   'P 1'
#
loop_
_entity.id
_entity.type
_entity.pdbx_description
1 polymer ?
#
loop_
_entity_poly.entity_id
_entity_poly.type
_entity_poly.pdbx_seq_one_letter_code
_entity_poly.pdbx_strand_id
1 'polypeptide(L)'
;MKKVLLSILAFGVVSSNAIELEMLTGDTRLACEAMLCLASPTQPAECSASLARYFSIHFKKPWKTINARKAFLNLCPIGDADSEMLKYKNEILANLDGACSVEALNQRIEKTLLRVEQFCESSGAGDGTSCKNVNIYGFRINPQLTNSCRLLSSSKYTDYHLKYTCNNKFYEQEEWQRGYELKEISQEIYNALPVSQREQGEKLTEISRYEFIKLPQNQRKQIGFKYYKINIAYYQKMAIKKECWVNEK
;
A
#
# COMPACT_ATOMS: atom_id res chain seq x y z
N MET A 1 17.40 -33.55 -65.68
CA MET A 1 16.47 -32.41 -65.62
C MET A 1 15.84 -32.34 -64.24
N LYS A 2 16.25 -31.39 -63.39
CA LYS A 2 15.53 -30.96 -62.19
C LYS A 2 16.01 -29.55 -61.86
N LYS A 3 15.17 -28.56 -62.18
CA LYS A 3 15.40 -27.13 -61.93
C LYS A 3 15.09 -26.87 -60.46
N VAL A 4 16.05 -26.39 -59.68
CA VAL A 4 15.82 -25.89 -58.32
C VAL A 4 15.87 -24.37 -58.41
N LEU A 5 14.71 -23.76 -58.18
CA LEU A 5 14.50 -22.31 -58.18
C LEU A 5 15.18 -21.69 -56.96
N LEU A 6 16.08 -20.74 -57.19
CA LEU A 6 16.59 -19.85 -56.16
C LEU A 6 15.46 -18.89 -55.74
N SER A 7 14.95 -19.04 -54.53
CA SER A 7 14.12 -18.02 -53.88
C SER A 7 15.01 -17.01 -53.18
N ILE A 8 15.08 -15.80 -53.73
CA ILE A 8 15.76 -14.64 -53.15
C ILE A 8 14.86 -14.12 -52.02
N LEU A 9 15.28 -14.37 -50.77
CA LEU A 9 14.73 -13.69 -49.59
C LEU A 9 15.36 -12.30 -49.52
N ALA A 10 14.60 -11.28 -49.93
CA ALA A 10 14.93 -9.89 -49.66
C ALA A 10 14.83 -9.66 -48.15
N PHE A 11 15.99 -9.64 -47.47
CA PHE A 11 16.10 -9.11 -46.12
C PHE A 11 15.76 -7.62 -46.18
N GLY A 12 14.54 -7.28 -45.78
CA GLY A 12 14.16 -5.91 -45.48
C GLY A 12 15.06 -5.39 -44.36
N VAL A 13 15.84 -4.36 -44.68
CA VAL A 13 16.64 -3.62 -43.71
C VAL A 13 15.66 -2.92 -42.76
N VAL A 14 15.49 -3.47 -41.57
CA VAL A 14 14.82 -2.77 -40.47
C VAL A 14 15.83 -1.74 -39.97
N SER A 15 15.64 -0.47 -40.35
CA SER A 15 16.38 0.66 -39.77
C SER A 15 16.11 0.70 -38.27
N SER A 16 17.03 0.15 -37.50
CA SER A 16 17.11 0.31 -36.07
C SER A 16 17.67 1.70 -35.80
N ASN A 17 16.80 2.69 -35.63
CA ASN A 17 17.16 3.92 -34.94
C ASN A 17 17.33 3.60 -33.45
N ALA A 18 18.37 2.82 -33.12
CA ALA A 18 18.86 2.74 -31.75
C ALA A 18 19.51 4.10 -31.46
N ILE A 19 18.81 4.94 -30.69
CA ILE A 19 19.39 6.18 -30.16
C ILE A 19 20.60 5.75 -29.33
N GLU A 20 21.78 6.07 -29.81
CA GLU A 20 23.05 5.81 -29.12
C GLU A 20 23.11 6.69 -27.88
N LEU A 21 22.54 6.18 -26.77
CA LEU A 21 22.47 6.89 -25.49
C LEU A 21 23.86 7.28 -24.97
N GLU A 22 24.92 6.58 -25.41
CA GLU A 22 26.32 6.80 -25.05
C GLU A 22 26.87 8.16 -25.56
N MET A 23 26.27 8.77 -26.58
CA MET A 23 26.72 10.08 -27.09
C MET A 23 26.01 11.26 -26.42
N LEU A 24 24.97 11.01 -25.62
CA LEU A 24 24.24 12.07 -24.91
C LEU A 24 25.01 12.48 -23.65
N THR A 25 25.14 13.78 -23.40
CA THR A 25 25.84 14.32 -22.22
C THR A 25 24.96 15.29 -21.44
N GLY A 26 25.32 15.54 -20.17
CA GLY A 26 24.64 16.51 -19.31
C GLY A 26 23.14 16.23 -19.09
N ASP A 27 22.34 17.29 -19.04
CA ASP A 27 20.89 17.22 -18.80
C ASP A 27 20.14 16.48 -19.93
N THR A 28 20.67 16.45 -21.16
CA THR A 28 20.07 15.69 -22.27
C THR A 28 20.10 14.18 -21.99
N ARG A 29 21.24 13.66 -21.51
CA ARG A 29 21.36 12.26 -21.09
C ARG A 29 20.40 11.94 -19.95
N LEU A 30 20.41 12.77 -18.91
CA LEU A 30 19.57 12.60 -17.72
C LEU A 30 18.08 12.67 -18.06
N ALA A 31 17.67 13.49 -19.04
CA ALA A 31 16.28 13.55 -19.48
C ALA A 31 15.82 12.23 -20.12
N CYS A 32 16.61 11.66 -21.03
CA CYS A 32 16.29 10.38 -21.65
C CYS A 32 16.29 9.23 -20.64
N GLU A 33 17.30 9.19 -19.77
CA GLU A 33 17.38 8.19 -18.70
C GLU A 33 16.20 8.31 -17.73
N ALA A 34 15.80 9.53 -17.33
CA ALA A 34 14.64 9.73 -16.47
C ALA A 34 13.35 9.21 -17.12
N MET A 35 13.16 9.42 -18.43
CA MET A 35 12.01 8.86 -19.15
C MET A 35 12.01 7.33 -19.09
N LEU A 36 13.14 6.68 -19.34
CA LEU A 36 13.24 5.22 -19.28
C LEU A 36 13.08 4.69 -17.84
N CYS A 37 13.70 5.34 -16.86
CA CYS A 37 13.63 4.95 -15.46
C CYS A 37 12.23 5.11 -14.86
N LEU A 38 11.47 6.13 -15.28
CA LEU A 38 10.07 6.32 -14.87
C LEU A 38 9.11 5.37 -15.60
N ALA A 39 9.56 4.65 -16.63
CA ALA A 39 8.77 3.61 -17.28
C ALA A 39 8.72 2.30 -16.49
N SER A 40 9.66 2.08 -15.58
CA SER A 40 9.76 0.84 -14.83
C SER A 40 9.40 1.04 -13.35
N PRO A 41 8.63 0.11 -12.74
CA PRO A 41 8.45 0.07 -11.29
C PRO A 41 9.74 -0.29 -10.54
N THR A 42 10.72 -0.88 -11.25
CA THR A 42 12.04 -1.23 -10.69
C THR A 42 13.06 -0.16 -11.05
N GLN A 43 13.68 0.43 -10.04
CA GLN A 43 14.62 1.53 -10.21
C GLN A 43 16.03 1.05 -9.80
N PRO A 44 16.86 0.58 -10.76
CA PRO A 44 18.24 0.21 -10.47
C PRO A 44 19.06 1.43 -10.05
N ALA A 45 20.24 1.20 -9.47
CA ALA A 45 21.12 2.26 -8.99
C ALA A 45 21.46 3.30 -10.08
N GLU A 46 21.58 2.86 -11.33
CA GLU A 46 21.84 3.73 -12.49
C GLU A 46 20.76 4.82 -12.70
N CYS A 47 19.51 4.56 -12.28
CA CYS A 47 18.43 5.54 -12.39
C CYS A 47 18.53 6.68 -11.37
N SER A 48 19.35 6.53 -10.33
CA SER A 48 19.36 7.44 -9.18
C SER A 48 19.67 8.89 -9.58
N ALA A 49 20.66 9.09 -10.46
CA ALA A 49 21.07 10.43 -10.87
C ALA A 49 19.97 11.14 -11.69
N SER A 50 19.39 10.42 -12.65
CA SER A 50 18.40 10.94 -13.60
C SER A 50 17.07 11.20 -12.91
N LEU A 51 16.65 10.31 -12.01
CA LEU A 51 15.47 10.51 -11.17
C LEU A 51 15.66 11.64 -10.16
N ALA A 52 16.82 11.74 -9.51
CA ALA A 52 17.12 12.85 -8.61
C ALA A 52 17.07 14.19 -9.34
N ARG A 53 17.64 14.26 -10.55
CA ARG A 53 17.55 15.44 -11.40
C ARG A 53 16.09 15.78 -11.74
N TYR A 54 15.32 14.82 -12.22
CA TYR A 54 13.92 15.01 -12.58
C TYR A 54 13.05 15.46 -11.39
N PHE A 55 13.18 14.83 -10.22
CA PHE A 55 12.40 15.20 -9.03
C PHE A 55 12.89 16.49 -8.34
N SER A 56 14.15 16.90 -8.55
CA SER A 56 14.65 18.21 -8.11
C SER A 56 13.97 19.39 -8.82
N ILE A 57 13.37 19.14 -10.00
CA ILE A 57 12.57 20.13 -10.72
C ILE A 57 11.24 20.27 -9.99
N HIS A 58 11.22 21.17 -9.01
CA HIS A 58 10.06 21.49 -8.19
C HIS A 58 10.01 22.99 -7.92
N PHE A 59 8.84 23.59 -8.16
CA PHE A 59 8.54 24.98 -7.85
C PHE A 59 7.32 25.07 -6.95
N LYS A 60 7.21 26.16 -6.18
CA LYS A 60 6.05 26.47 -5.34
C LYS A 60 4.71 26.47 -6.10
N LYS A 61 4.74 26.75 -7.40
CA LYS A 61 3.57 26.84 -8.29
C LYS A 61 3.51 25.59 -9.16
N PRO A 62 2.47 24.73 -9.06
CA PRO A 62 2.41 23.45 -9.79
C PRO A 62 2.57 23.59 -11.30
N TRP A 63 1.95 24.59 -11.91
CA TRP A 63 2.08 24.83 -13.36
C TRP A 63 3.51 25.20 -13.79
N LYS A 64 4.30 25.85 -12.91
CA LYS A 64 5.72 26.11 -13.19
C LYS A 64 6.53 24.81 -13.15
N THR A 65 6.24 23.92 -12.21
CA THR A 65 6.84 22.57 -12.15
C THR A 65 6.55 21.77 -13.41
N ILE A 66 5.29 21.73 -13.84
CA ILE A 66 4.86 21.03 -15.05
C ILE A 66 5.59 21.57 -16.28
N ASN A 67 5.63 22.90 -16.46
CA ASN A 67 6.31 23.51 -17.60
C ASN A 67 7.83 23.25 -17.60
N ALA A 68 8.48 23.32 -16.43
CA ALA A 68 9.90 23.05 -16.30
C ALA A 68 10.24 21.57 -16.55
N ARG A 69 9.40 20.64 -16.09
CA ARG A 69 9.54 19.22 -16.38
C ARG A 69 9.34 18.91 -17.86
N LYS A 70 8.35 19.53 -18.51
CA LYS A 70 8.21 19.46 -19.98
C LYS A 70 9.48 19.94 -20.68
N ALA A 71 10.04 21.08 -20.26
CA ALA A 71 11.25 21.62 -20.85
C ALA A 71 12.45 20.68 -20.68
N PHE A 72 12.63 20.10 -19.48
CA PHE A 72 13.66 19.10 -19.21
C PHE A 72 13.47 17.83 -20.06
N LEU A 73 12.27 17.26 -20.09
CA LEU A 73 11.97 16.06 -20.87
C LEU A 73 12.11 16.30 -22.39
N ASN A 74 11.90 17.53 -22.86
CA ASN A 74 12.12 17.92 -24.26
C ASN A 74 13.59 17.97 -24.66
N LEU A 75 14.54 17.92 -23.70
CA LEU A 75 15.95 17.76 -24.03
C LEU A 75 16.25 16.38 -24.62
N CYS A 76 15.43 15.37 -24.31
CA CYS A 76 15.58 14.03 -24.87
C CYS A 76 15.08 14.01 -26.33
N PRO A 77 15.95 13.71 -27.33
CA PRO A 77 15.54 13.60 -28.72
C PRO A 77 14.74 12.31 -28.92
N ILE A 78 13.42 12.40 -28.83
CA ILE A 78 12.50 11.38 -29.32
C ILE A 78 12.22 11.70 -30.79
N GLY A 79 12.66 10.83 -31.70
CA GLY A 79 12.55 11.01 -33.17
C GLY A 79 11.11 11.03 -33.68
N ASP A 80 10.74 10.10 -34.55
CA ASP A 80 9.35 9.97 -35.04
C ASP A 80 8.44 9.38 -33.94
N ALA A 81 8.18 10.17 -32.91
CA ALA A 81 7.37 9.79 -31.75
C ALA A 81 5.89 9.73 -32.12
N ASP A 82 5.23 8.63 -31.75
CA ASP A 82 3.78 8.54 -31.86
C ASP A 82 3.05 9.45 -30.84
N SER A 83 1.75 9.63 -31.03
CA SER A 83 0.92 10.46 -30.14
C SER A 83 0.96 9.98 -28.69
N GLU A 84 1.09 8.67 -28.47
CA GLU A 84 1.14 8.08 -27.13
C GLU A 84 2.48 8.37 -26.44
N MET A 85 3.60 8.42 -27.15
CA MET A 85 4.90 8.82 -26.59
C MET A 85 4.87 10.28 -26.18
N LEU A 86 4.24 11.13 -27.00
CA LEU A 86 4.06 12.54 -26.68
C LEU A 86 3.16 12.72 -25.45
N LYS A 87 2.09 11.93 -25.33
CA LYS A 87 1.23 11.89 -24.13
C LYS A 87 2.01 11.41 -22.90
N TYR A 88 2.76 10.32 -23.02
CA TYR A 88 3.61 9.81 -21.94
C TYR A 88 4.57 10.90 -21.44
N LYS A 89 5.30 11.55 -22.33
CA LYS A 89 6.22 12.63 -21.97
C LYS A 89 5.51 13.87 -21.39
N ASN A 90 4.53 14.41 -22.12
CA ASN A 90 4.01 15.76 -21.85
C ASN A 90 2.81 15.78 -20.90
N GLU A 91 2.07 14.68 -20.79
CA GLU A 91 0.85 14.61 -19.99
C GLU A 91 0.99 13.70 -18.78
N ILE A 92 1.80 12.65 -18.86
CA ILE A 92 2.04 11.73 -17.74
C ILE A 92 3.27 12.17 -16.94
N LEU A 93 4.46 12.10 -17.55
CA LEU A 93 5.70 12.42 -16.86
C LEU A 93 5.74 13.88 -16.41
N ALA A 94 5.20 14.84 -17.12
CA ALA A 94 5.20 16.23 -16.62
C ALA A 94 4.35 16.44 -15.35
N ASN A 95 3.36 15.57 -15.08
CA ASN A 95 2.34 15.75 -14.05
C ASN A 95 2.48 14.82 -12.82
N LEU A 96 3.59 14.10 -12.69
CA LEU A 96 3.83 13.24 -11.53
C LEU A 96 3.92 14.10 -10.24
N ASP A 97 3.22 13.69 -9.19
CA ASP A 97 3.28 14.31 -7.86
C ASP A 97 4.34 13.68 -6.94
N GLY A 98 5.03 12.62 -7.39
CA GLY A 98 6.09 11.94 -6.65
C GLY A 98 6.56 10.67 -7.34
N ALA A 99 7.37 9.89 -6.64
CA ALA A 99 7.73 8.55 -7.09
C ALA A 99 6.53 7.60 -6.97
N CYS A 100 6.51 6.56 -7.80
CA CYS A 100 5.58 5.44 -7.66
C CYS A 100 6.36 4.16 -7.38
N SER A 101 6.13 3.57 -6.20
CA SER A 101 6.68 2.26 -5.84
C SER A 101 5.65 1.48 -5.00
N VAL A 102 5.74 0.15 -5.04
CA VAL A 102 4.88 -0.75 -4.27
C VAL A 102 5.10 -0.54 -2.77
N GLU A 103 6.34 -0.31 -2.36
CA GLU A 103 6.73 -0.06 -0.97
C GLU A 103 6.06 1.21 -0.45
N ALA A 104 6.13 2.31 -1.21
CA ALA A 104 5.49 3.57 -0.86
C ALA A 104 3.96 3.43 -0.78
N LEU A 105 3.35 2.65 -1.67
CA LEU A 105 1.91 2.37 -1.63
C LEU A 105 1.52 1.55 -0.39
N ASN A 106 2.32 0.55 -0.01
CA ASN A 106 2.09 -0.28 1.18
C ASN A 106 2.38 0.41 2.51
N GLN A 107 2.98 1.60 2.50
CA GLN A 107 3.17 2.43 3.70
C GLN A 107 2.05 3.44 3.92
N ARG A 108 1.13 3.60 2.95
CA ARG A 108 0.02 4.55 3.05
C ARG A 108 -1.09 3.97 3.90
N ILE A 109 -1.05 4.23 5.19
CA ILE A 109 -2.06 3.78 6.15
C ILE A 109 -3.24 4.76 6.16
N GLU A 110 -4.45 4.22 5.98
CA GLU A 110 -5.70 4.93 6.15
C GLU A 110 -6.23 4.70 7.58
N LYS A 111 -6.68 5.78 8.23
CA LYS A 111 -7.27 5.77 9.57
C LYS A 111 -8.72 6.25 9.51
N THR A 112 -9.63 5.53 10.16
CA THR A 112 -11.04 5.95 10.30
C THR A 112 -11.57 5.73 11.72
N LEU A 113 -12.61 6.45 12.11
CA LEU A 113 -13.35 6.20 13.35
C LEU A 113 -14.33 5.04 13.08
N LEU A 114 -14.14 3.91 13.78
CA LEU A 114 -15.04 2.75 13.63
C LEU A 114 -16.28 2.90 14.51
N ARG A 115 -16.09 3.28 15.77
CA ARG A 115 -17.16 3.46 16.75
C ARG A 115 -16.69 4.31 17.93
N VAL A 116 -17.64 4.73 18.74
CA VAL A 116 -17.42 5.37 20.04
C VAL A 116 -18.00 4.46 21.11
N GLU A 117 -17.18 4.08 22.08
CA GLU A 117 -17.60 3.29 23.22
C GLU A 117 -17.67 4.19 24.46
N GLN A 118 -18.73 4.05 25.25
CA GLN A 118 -18.90 4.80 26.49
C GLN A 118 -18.42 3.95 27.67
N PHE A 119 -17.42 4.45 28.39
CA PHE A 119 -16.89 3.84 29.59
C PHE A 119 -17.29 4.67 30.81
N CYS A 120 -18.06 4.08 31.71
CA CYS A 120 -18.48 4.73 32.95
C CYS A 120 -17.78 4.11 34.15
N GLU A 121 -17.10 4.94 34.93
CA GLU A 121 -16.45 4.58 36.18
C GLU A 121 -17.25 5.15 37.35
N SER A 122 -17.42 4.35 38.41
CA SER A 122 -17.97 4.82 39.69
C SER A 122 -16.82 5.16 40.63
N SER A 123 -16.80 6.38 41.17
CA SER A 123 -15.81 6.88 42.13
C SER A 123 -16.09 6.45 43.58
N GLY A 124 -16.77 5.32 43.80
CA GLY A 124 -17.11 4.81 45.12
C GLY A 124 -18.42 5.37 45.70
N ALA A 125 -18.71 5.03 46.96
CA ALA A 125 -20.00 5.29 47.60
C ALA A 125 -20.18 6.78 47.93
N GLY A 126 -20.83 7.52 47.02
CA GLY A 126 -21.31 8.88 47.27
C GLY A 126 -20.93 9.92 46.22
N ASP A 127 -20.03 9.58 45.28
CA ASP A 127 -19.58 10.52 44.25
C ASP A 127 -20.12 10.11 42.86
N GLY A 128 -20.50 11.11 42.07
CA GLY A 128 -21.28 10.92 40.84
C GLY A 128 -20.60 10.02 39.80
N THR A 129 -21.40 9.35 38.97
CA THR A 129 -20.89 8.53 37.85
C THR A 129 -20.16 9.40 36.83
N SER A 130 -18.89 9.10 36.53
CA SER A 130 -18.16 9.74 35.45
C SER A 130 -18.12 8.82 34.23
N CYS A 131 -18.73 9.26 33.13
CA CYS A 131 -18.69 8.56 31.85
C CYS A 131 -17.77 9.29 30.87
N LYS A 132 -16.89 8.53 30.20
CA LYS A 132 -16.00 9.01 29.15
C LYS A 132 -16.30 8.28 27.85
N ASN A 133 -16.33 9.03 26.75
CA ASN A 133 -16.44 8.46 25.42
C ASN A 133 -15.03 8.16 24.89
N VAL A 134 -14.82 6.93 24.44
CA VAL A 134 -13.56 6.44 23.89
C VAL A 134 -13.77 6.14 22.42
N ASN A 135 -12.96 6.79 21.57
CA ASN A 135 -12.99 6.58 20.14
C ASN A 135 -12.19 5.33 19.78
N ILE A 136 -12.83 4.37 19.10
CA ILE A 136 -12.17 3.19 18.57
C ILE A 136 -11.84 3.44 17.09
N TYR A 137 -10.55 3.41 16.76
CA TYR A 137 -10.05 3.67 15.42
C TYR A 137 -9.71 2.39 14.67
N GLY A 138 -9.96 2.43 13.36
CA GLY A 138 -9.63 1.39 12.41
C GLY A 138 -8.50 1.81 11.48
N PHE A 139 -7.69 0.85 11.06
CA PHE A 139 -6.54 1.03 10.19
C PHE A 139 -6.53 0.02 9.04
N ARG A 140 -6.08 0.45 7.86
CA ARG A 140 -5.80 -0.42 6.72
C ARG A 140 -4.75 0.22 5.80
N ILE A 141 -4.23 -0.54 4.84
CA ILE A 141 -3.49 0.06 3.72
C ILE A 141 -4.48 0.74 2.78
N ASN A 142 -4.15 1.94 2.32
CA ASN A 142 -5.00 2.75 1.45
C ASN A 142 -5.16 2.05 0.09
N PRO A 143 -6.41 1.73 -0.34
CA PRO A 143 -6.68 1.01 -1.58
C PRO A 143 -6.68 1.91 -2.82
N GLN A 144 -6.39 3.21 -2.69
CA GLN A 144 -6.37 4.15 -3.81
C GLN A 144 -4.94 4.44 -4.25
N LEU A 145 -4.66 4.40 -5.56
CA LEU A 145 -3.38 4.82 -6.12
C LEU A 145 -3.11 6.31 -5.85
N THR A 146 -1.83 6.68 -5.73
CA THR A 146 -1.42 8.09 -5.85
C THR A 146 -1.63 8.58 -7.28
N ASN A 147 -1.60 9.90 -7.51
CA ASN A 147 -1.75 10.42 -8.86
C ASN A 147 -0.63 9.92 -9.78
N SER A 148 0.63 9.94 -9.32
CA SER A 148 1.77 9.40 -10.08
C SER A 148 1.58 7.94 -10.47
N CYS A 149 1.23 7.08 -9.51
CA CYS A 149 1.03 5.66 -9.81
C CYS A 149 -0.13 5.43 -10.78
N ARG A 150 -1.24 6.15 -10.62
CA ARG A 150 -2.37 6.09 -11.55
C ARG A 150 -1.97 6.53 -12.95
N LEU A 151 -1.22 7.61 -13.08
CA LEU A 151 -0.79 8.13 -14.37
C LEU A 151 0.18 7.16 -15.06
N LEU A 152 1.17 6.64 -14.33
CA LEU A 152 2.13 5.66 -14.86
C LEU A 152 1.40 4.39 -15.30
N SER A 153 0.59 3.76 -14.45
CA SER A 153 -0.21 2.58 -14.81
C SER A 153 -1.19 2.78 -15.99
N SER A 154 -1.49 4.01 -16.38
CA SER A 154 -2.35 4.30 -17.54
C SER A 154 -1.61 4.31 -18.89
N SER A 155 -0.28 4.29 -18.88
CA SER A 155 0.54 4.41 -20.08
C SER A 155 0.97 3.05 -20.63
N LYS A 156 0.85 2.88 -21.95
CA LYS A 156 1.42 1.72 -22.66
C LYS A 156 2.95 1.67 -22.67
N TYR A 157 3.62 2.77 -22.29
CA TYR A 157 5.08 2.89 -22.24
C TYR A 157 5.66 2.59 -20.88
N THR A 158 4.88 2.03 -19.96
CA THR A 158 5.34 1.72 -18.62
C THR A 158 4.89 0.32 -18.20
N ASP A 159 5.65 -0.28 -17.29
CA ASP A 159 5.47 -1.66 -16.80
C ASP A 159 4.77 -1.70 -15.42
N TYR A 160 3.91 -0.72 -15.15
CA TYR A 160 3.19 -0.58 -13.88
C TYR A 160 1.85 -1.32 -13.88
N HIS A 161 1.89 -2.61 -13.56
CA HIS A 161 0.73 -3.49 -13.35
C HIS A 161 0.31 -3.55 -11.88
N LEU A 162 -0.01 -2.39 -11.30
CA LEU A 162 -0.31 -2.25 -9.88
C LEU A 162 -1.68 -2.82 -9.51
N LYS A 163 -1.72 -3.71 -8.52
CA LYS A 163 -2.95 -4.34 -8.04
C LYS A 163 -3.05 -4.34 -6.52
N TYR A 164 -4.23 -4.01 -6.02
CA TYR A 164 -4.56 -4.14 -4.61
C TYR A 164 -5.15 -5.54 -4.34
N THR A 165 -4.58 -6.25 -3.38
CA THR A 165 -4.86 -7.67 -3.10
C THR A 165 -5.43 -7.93 -1.70
N CYS A 166 -5.48 -6.92 -0.85
CA CYS A 166 -6.10 -7.03 0.47
C CYS A 166 -7.62 -6.89 0.37
N ASN A 167 -8.31 -7.28 1.44
CA ASN A 167 -9.70 -6.89 1.62
C ASN A 167 -9.78 -5.38 1.96
N ASN A 168 -10.99 -4.83 1.89
CA ASN A 168 -11.26 -3.43 2.22
C ASN A 168 -11.62 -3.22 3.71
N LYS A 169 -11.39 -4.22 4.56
CA LYS A 169 -11.72 -4.16 5.98
C LYS A 169 -10.73 -3.24 6.71
N PHE A 170 -11.24 -2.50 7.69
CA PHE A 170 -10.42 -1.81 8.67
C PHE A 170 -10.22 -2.72 9.90
N TYR A 171 -9.00 -2.77 10.39
CA TYR A 171 -8.61 -3.51 11.60
C TYR A 171 -8.53 -2.56 12.77
N GLU A 172 -9.00 -2.96 13.95
CA GLU A 172 -8.91 -2.12 15.14
C GLU A 172 -7.45 -1.83 15.51
N GLN A 173 -7.19 -0.72 16.19
CA GLN A 173 -5.84 -0.25 16.49
C GLN A 173 -4.93 -1.32 17.11
N GLU A 174 -5.44 -2.04 18.12
CA GLU A 174 -4.69 -3.08 18.82
C GLU A 174 -4.33 -4.25 17.89
N GLU A 175 -5.28 -4.68 17.06
CA GLU A 175 -5.10 -5.71 16.04
C GLU A 175 -4.09 -5.30 14.97
N TRP A 176 -4.21 -4.08 14.48
CA TRP A 176 -3.30 -3.53 13.51
C TRP A 176 -1.87 -3.44 14.05
N GLN A 177 -1.69 -3.00 15.30
CA GLN A 177 -0.38 -2.88 15.94
C GLN A 177 0.26 -4.25 16.21
N ARG A 178 -0.51 -5.22 16.73
CA ARG A 178 0.00 -6.59 16.95
C ARG A 178 0.19 -7.40 15.68
N GLY A 179 -0.49 -7.02 14.59
CA GLY A 179 -0.33 -7.61 13.25
C GLY A 179 -1.19 -8.85 12.97
N TYR A 180 -2.17 -9.15 13.82
CA TYR A 180 -3.11 -10.26 13.63
C TYR A 180 -4.44 -9.99 14.32
N GLU A 181 -5.52 -10.60 13.82
CA GLU A 181 -6.81 -10.69 14.50
C GLU A 181 -6.85 -11.96 15.39
N LEU A 182 -7.72 -11.98 16.40
CA LEU A 182 -8.00 -13.20 17.16
C LEU A 182 -9.32 -13.79 16.70
N LYS A 183 -9.28 -15.03 16.22
CA LYS A 183 -10.49 -15.81 15.92
C LYS A 183 -10.68 -16.84 17.03
N GLU A 184 -11.79 -16.73 17.77
CA GLU A 184 -12.13 -17.72 18.79
C GLU A 184 -12.35 -19.10 18.16
N ILE A 185 -11.78 -20.12 18.78
CA ILE A 185 -11.80 -21.52 18.33
C ILE A 185 -12.02 -22.45 19.54
N SER A 186 -12.34 -23.71 19.26
CA SER A 186 -12.44 -24.72 20.31
C SER A 186 -11.07 -25.08 20.88
N GLN A 187 -11.05 -25.64 22.09
CA GLN A 187 -9.81 -26.08 22.73
C GLN A 187 -9.11 -27.20 21.93
N GLU A 188 -9.87 -28.07 21.28
CA GLU A 188 -9.35 -29.14 20.44
C GLU A 188 -8.57 -28.57 19.25
N ILE A 189 -9.15 -27.59 18.54
CA ILE A 189 -8.49 -26.90 17.42
C ILE A 189 -7.25 -26.16 17.93
N TYR A 190 -7.34 -25.48 19.08
CA TYR A 190 -6.23 -24.76 19.68
C TYR A 190 -5.04 -25.67 19.97
N ASN A 191 -5.29 -26.83 20.57
CA ASN A 191 -4.26 -27.80 20.92
C ASN A 191 -3.55 -28.36 19.67
N ALA A 192 -4.26 -28.45 18.54
CA ALA A 192 -3.71 -28.87 17.25
C ALA A 192 -2.91 -27.79 16.51
N LEU A 193 -3.07 -26.50 16.86
CA LEU A 193 -2.34 -25.41 16.20
C LEU A 193 -0.90 -25.27 16.72
N PRO A 194 0.05 -24.81 15.87
CA PRO A 194 1.38 -24.40 16.31
C PRO A 194 1.32 -23.29 17.36
N VAL A 195 2.25 -23.30 18.32
CA VAL A 195 2.33 -22.28 19.38
C VAL A 195 2.40 -20.86 18.81
N SER A 196 3.07 -20.66 17.67
CA SER A 196 3.17 -19.36 17.00
C SER A 196 1.84 -18.84 16.42
N GLN A 197 0.85 -19.71 16.22
CA GLN A 197 -0.43 -19.37 15.59
C GLN A 197 -1.60 -19.33 16.58
N ARG A 198 -1.34 -19.52 17.87
CA ARG A 198 -2.40 -19.64 18.88
C ARG A 198 -2.15 -18.76 20.10
N GLU A 199 -3.22 -18.37 20.76
CA GLU A 199 -3.18 -17.56 21.99
C GLU A 199 -4.35 -17.92 22.92
N GLN A 200 -4.11 -17.89 24.23
CA GLN A 200 -5.16 -17.97 25.24
C GLN A 200 -5.46 -16.58 25.76
N GLY A 201 -6.72 -16.32 26.07
CA GLY A 201 -7.16 -15.06 26.65
C GLY A 201 -8.37 -15.22 27.55
N GLU A 202 -8.74 -14.12 28.20
CA GLU A 202 -9.97 -14.03 28.98
C GLU A 202 -11.15 -13.70 28.08
N LYS A 203 -12.22 -14.50 28.16
CA LYS A 203 -13.53 -14.16 27.61
C LYS A 203 -14.46 -13.77 28.74
N LEU A 204 -14.91 -12.52 28.70
CA LEU A 204 -15.87 -11.97 29.65
C LEU A 204 -17.29 -12.27 29.18
N THR A 205 -18.06 -12.96 30.00
CA THR A 205 -19.50 -13.17 29.78
C THR A 205 -20.26 -12.34 30.78
N GLU A 206 -21.10 -11.40 30.31
CA GLU A 206 -21.93 -10.58 31.20
C GLU A 206 -22.91 -11.49 31.95
N ILE A 207 -22.97 -11.31 33.28
CA ILE A 207 -23.78 -12.10 34.21
C ILE A 207 -24.51 -11.17 35.18
N SER A 208 -25.51 -11.70 35.89
CA SER A 208 -26.17 -10.95 36.95
C SER A 208 -25.25 -10.72 38.15
N ARG A 209 -25.55 -9.68 38.95
CA ARG A 209 -24.89 -9.45 40.25
C ARG A 209 -24.98 -10.68 41.16
N TYR A 210 -26.12 -11.38 41.14
CA TYR A 210 -26.35 -12.56 41.95
C TYR A 210 -25.37 -13.69 41.61
N GLU A 211 -25.17 -13.96 40.32
CA GLU A 211 -24.18 -14.95 39.87
C GLU A 211 -22.74 -14.50 40.19
N PHE A 212 -22.45 -13.21 40.04
CA PHE A 212 -21.12 -12.64 40.29
C PHE A 212 -20.64 -12.82 41.75
N ILE A 213 -21.53 -12.61 42.73
CA ILE A 213 -21.17 -12.72 44.15
C ILE A 213 -20.81 -14.17 44.50
N LYS A 214 -21.39 -15.15 43.79
CA LYS A 214 -21.12 -16.59 43.98
C LYS A 214 -19.82 -17.07 43.34
N LEU A 215 -19.23 -16.31 42.41
CA LEU A 215 -18.00 -16.70 41.73
C LEU A 215 -16.76 -16.38 42.58
N PRO A 216 -15.69 -17.22 42.50
CA PRO A 216 -14.38 -16.89 43.04
C PRO A 216 -13.83 -15.57 42.47
N GLN A 217 -12.99 -14.87 43.23
CA GLN A 217 -12.44 -13.56 42.83
C GLN A 217 -11.63 -13.62 41.53
N ASN A 218 -10.92 -14.73 41.29
CA ASN A 218 -10.15 -14.97 40.06
C ASN A 218 -10.99 -15.40 38.85
N GLN A 219 -12.31 -15.60 39.01
CA GLN A 219 -13.23 -16.01 37.94
C GLN A 219 -14.28 -14.93 37.63
N ARG A 220 -14.15 -13.75 38.24
CA ARG A 220 -15.13 -12.67 38.12
C ARG A 220 -14.44 -11.34 37.90
N LYS A 221 -15.02 -10.50 37.05
CA LYS A 221 -14.55 -9.15 36.76
C LYS A 221 -15.72 -8.19 36.79
N GLN A 222 -15.58 -7.07 37.48
CA GLN A 222 -16.56 -5.98 37.42
C GLN A 222 -15.95 -4.85 36.60
N ILE A 223 -16.69 -4.36 35.61
CA ILE A 223 -16.28 -3.22 34.78
C ILE A 223 -17.45 -2.24 34.81
N GLY A 224 -17.23 -1.08 35.43
CA GLY A 224 -18.32 -0.15 35.76
C GLY A 224 -19.44 -0.83 36.57
N PHE A 225 -20.66 -0.77 36.08
CA PHE A 225 -21.85 -1.40 36.70
C PHE A 225 -22.15 -2.81 36.20
N LYS A 226 -21.35 -3.32 35.27
CA LYS A 226 -21.55 -4.64 34.66
C LYS A 226 -20.69 -5.69 35.34
N TYR A 227 -21.26 -6.87 35.51
CA TYR A 227 -20.61 -8.00 36.16
C TYR A 227 -20.32 -9.07 35.11
N TYR A 228 -19.11 -9.62 35.15
CA TYR A 228 -18.66 -10.60 34.17
C TYR A 228 -18.11 -11.85 34.84
N LYS A 229 -18.43 -13.00 34.26
CA LYS A 229 -17.70 -14.27 34.46
C LYS A 229 -16.49 -14.28 33.53
N ILE A 230 -15.32 -14.60 34.09
CA ILE A 230 -14.09 -14.81 33.32
C ILE A 230 -14.02 -16.29 32.94
N ASN A 231 -14.03 -16.58 31.65
CA ASN A 231 -13.74 -17.90 31.12
C ASN A 231 -12.43 -17.86 30.32
N ILE A 232 -11.70 -18.97 30.26
CA ILE A 232 -10.57 -19.11 29.35
C ILE A 232 -11.14 -19.30 27.94
N ALA A 233 -10.67 -18.49 27.00
CA ALA A 233 -10.93 -18.65 25.58
C ALA A 233 -9.65 -18.95 24.82
N TYR A 234 -9.82 -19.65 23.71
CA TYR A 234 -8.75 -20.11 22.85
C TYR A 234 -8.89 -19.44 21.49
N TYR A 235 -7.79 -18.90 20.98
CA TYR A 235 -7.80 -18.10 19.77
C TYR A 235 -6.76 -18.59 18.76
N GLN A 236 -7.15 -18.56 17.48
CA GLN A 236 -6.25 -18.61 16.34
C GLN A 236 -5.82 -17.19 15.96
N LYS A 237 -4.52 -17.00 15.74
CA LYS A 237 -3.95 -15.75 15.23
C LYS A 237 -4.15 -15.69 13.72
N MET A 238 -4.92 -14.71 13.26
CA MET A 238 -5.17 -14.47 11.84
C MET A 238 -4.32 -13.30 11.37
N ALA A 239 -3.18 -13.59 10.75
CA ALA A 239 -2.23 -12.56 10.34
C ALA A 239 -2.88 -11.51 9.43
N ILE A 240 -2.65 -10.23 9.74
CA ILE A 240 -3.11 -9.12 8.93
C ILE A 240 -2.07 -8.89 7.83
N LYS A 241 -2.48 -9.09 6.58
CA LYS A 241 -1.64 -8.78 5.41
C LYS A 241 -1.46 -7.26 5.31
N LYS A 242 -0.22 -6.80 5.43
CA LYS A 242 0.15 -5.37 5.28
C LYS A 242 0.78 -5.04 3.93
N GLU A 243 1.08 -6.04 3.12
CA GLU A 243 1.47 -5.87 1.73
C GLU A 243 0.25 -6.06 0.83
N CYS A 244 -0.43 -4.96 0.55
CA CYS A 244 -1.69 -4.97 -0.18
C CYS A 244 -1.51 -4.64 -1.65
N TRP A 245 -0.63 -3.71 -1.98
CA TRP A 245 -0.22 -3.43 -3.34
C TRP A 245 0.87 -4.39 -3.79
N VAL A 246 0.75 -4.88 -5.02
CA VAL A 246 1.76 -5.64 -5.74
C VAL A 246 1.85 -5.12 -7.16
N ASN A 247 2.99 -5.34 -7.83
CA ASN A 247 3.09 -5.18 -9.28
C ASN A 247 3.02 -6.58 -9.89
N GLU A 248 1.96 -6.88 -10.64
CA GLU A 248 1.85 -8.15 -11.36
C GLU A 248 2.90 -8.18 -12.49
N LYS A 249 3.39 -9.37 -12.81
CA LYS A 249 4.27 -9.60 -13.96
C LYS A 249 3.46 -10.03 -15.17
#